data_AF-A0A935C6X7-F1
#
_entry.id   AF-A0A935C6X7-F1
#
_cell.length_a   1.000
_cell.length_b   1.000
_cell.length_c   1.000
_cell.angle_alpha   90.00
_cell.angle_beta   90.00
_cell.angle_gamma   90.00
#
_symmetry.space_group_name_H-M   'P 1'
#
loop_
_entity.id
_entity.type
_entity.pdbx_description
1 polymer ?
#
loop_
_entity_poly.entity_id
_entity_poly.type
_entity_poly.pdbx_seq_one_letter_code
_entity_poly.pdbx_strand_id
1 'polypeptide(L)'
;MMTNTAAELAATRKIPVVLTVKDAVHKIKEDCPGTAITENYLRQLIKDGILPELKAGNKVLINLDVLIEYLTDPTAEKFQPKAKVYSFGGIRPVAAGR
;
A
#
# COMPACT_ATOMS: atom_id res chain seq x y z
N MET A 1 -44.84 -0.76 -6.78
CA MET A 1 -43.96 -1.51 -5.85
C MET A 1 -42.53 -1.41 -6.37
N MET A 2 -41.82 -0.31 -6.09
CA MET A 2 -40.40 -0.19 -6.46
C MET A 2 -39.58 -0.59 -5.24
N THR A 3 -39.03 -1.79 -5.28
CA THR A 3 -38.15 -2.34 -4.24
C THR A 3 -36.79 -1.67 -4.32
N ASN A 4 -36.62 -0.56 -3.61
CA ASN A 4 -35.30 0.00 -3.33
C ASN A 4 -34.59 -0.86 -2.28
N THR A 5 -34.20 -2.07 -2.66
CA THR A 5 -33.46 -3.02 -1.80
C THR A 5 -31.95 -3.00 -2.08
N ALA A 6 -31.50 -2.32 -3.14
CA ALA A 6 -30.08 -2.25 -3.51
C ALA A 6 -29.29 -1.14 -2.78
N ALA A 7 -29.95 -0.14 -2.20
CA ALA A 7 -29.28 1.01 -1.59
C ALA A 7 -28.99 0.86 -0.08
N GLU A 8 -29.71 -0.01 0.62
CA GLU A 8 -29.60 -0.12 2.10
C GLU A 8 -28.33 -0.86 2.56
N LEU A 9 -27.73 -1.70 1.71
CA LEU A 9 -26.48 -2.41 2.01
C LEU A 9 -25.22 -1.53 1.85
N ALA A 10 -25.36 -0.30 1.36
CA ALA A 10 -24.24 0.58 1.05
C ALA A 10 -23.63 1.31 2.27
N ALA A 11 -24.19 1.15 3.47
CA ALA A 11 -23.82 1.98 4.62
C ALA A 11 -23.57 1.21 5.93
N THR A 12 -23.30 -0.10 5.90
CA THR A 12 -22.61 -0.71 7.03
C THR A 12 -21.21 -0.11 7.08
N ARG A 13 -20.95 0.77 8.06
CA ARG A 13 -19.62 1.31 8.37
C ARG A 13 -18.70 0.16 8.76
N LYS A 14 -18.15 -0.55 7.77
CA LYS A 14 -17.15 -1.58 7.98
C LYS A 14 -15.87 -0.86 8.38
N ILE A 15 -15.39 -1.15 9.59
CA ILE A 15 -14.08 -0.67 10.01
C ILE A 15 -13.07 -1.29 9.04
N PRO A 16 -12.24 -0.50 8.34
CA PRO A 16 -11.26 -1.04 7.42
C PRO A 16 -10.28 -1.92 8.20
N VAL A 17 -9.95 -3.08 7.63
CA VAL A 17 -8.99 -4.00 8.22
C VAL A 17 -7.59 -3.48 7.93
N VAL A 18 -7.03 -2.72 8.88
CA VAL A 18 -5.68 -2.15 8.80
C VAL A 18 -4.71 -3.00 9.60
N LEU A 19 -3.72 -3.58 8.92
CA LEU A 19 -2.78 -4.54 9.49
C LEU A 19 -1.34 -4.09 9.28
N THR A 20 -0.40 -4.63 10.06
CA THR A 20 1.02 -4.44 9.76
C THR A 20 1.42 -5.24 8.53
N VAL A 21 2.55 -4.88 7.90
CA VAL A 21 3.06 -5.61 6.73
C VAL A 21 3.21 -7.12 6.99
N LYS A 22 3.70 -7.48 8.19
CA LYS A 22 3.90 -8.88 8.59
C LYS A 22 2.56 -9.61 8.70
N ASP A 23 1.60 -8.99 9.37
CA ASP A 23 0.27 -9.59 9.59
C ASP A 23 -0.51 -9.69 8.27
N ALA A 24 -0.36 -8.72 7.37
CA ALA A 24 -0.96 -8.77 6.03
C ALA A 24 -0.44 -9.97 5.21
N VAL A 25 0.88 -10.23 5.24
CA VAL A 25 1.46 -11.40 4.57
C VAL A 25 0.97 -12.70 5.21
N HIS A 26 0.88 -12.74 6.54
CA HIS A 26 0.34 -13.91 7.24
C HIS A 26 -1.09 -14.20 6.80
N LYS A 27 -1.95 -13.17 6.77
CA LYS A 27 -3.34 -13.27 6.33
C LYS A 27 -3.46 -13.78 4.89
N ILE A 28 -2.67 -13.23 3.98
CA ILE A 28 -2.64 -13.67 2.57
C ILE A 28 -2.21 -15.14 2.46
N LYS A 29 -1.27 -15.60 3.28
CA LYS A 29 -0.81 -16.99 3.28
C LYS A 29 -1.81 -17.95 3.92
N GLU A 30 -2.58 -17.51 4.90
CA GLU A 30 -3.71 -18.28 5.45
C GLU A 30 -4.76 -18.53 4.36
N ASP A 31 -5.10 -17.49 3.60
CA ASP A 31 -6.11 -17.57 2.55
C ASP A 31 -5.58 -18.30 1.31
N CYS A 32 -4.30 -18.10 0.96
CA CYS A 32 -3.63 -18.66 -0.21
C CYS A 32 -2.21 -19.15 0.13
N PRO A 33 -2.03 -20.42 0.56
CA PRO A 33 -0.74 -20.94 1.05
C PRO A 33 0.36 -21.01 -0.02
N GLY A 34 0.00 -21.00 -1.30
CA GLY A 34 0.95 -21.01 -2.43
C GLY A 34 1.41 -19.63 -2.89
N THR A 35 1.01 -18.54 -2.22
CA THR A 35 1.40 -17.20 -2.66
C THR A 35 2.88 -16.91 -2.39
N ALA A 36 3.60 -16.48 -3.43
CA ALA A 36 4.98 -16.01 -3.34
C ALA A 36 5.11 -14.58 -2.76
N ILE A 37 4.04 -14.03 -2.17
CA ILE A 37 4.01 -12.69 -1.61
C ILE A 37 4.82 -12.68 -0.31
N THR A 38 5.84 -11.81 -0.27
CA THR A 38 6.74 -11.65 0.88
C THR A 38 6.60 -10.27 1.50
N GLU A 39 7.09 -10.12 2.74
CA GLU A 39 7.13 -8.81 3.39
C GLU A 39 7.97 -7.80 2.60
N ASN A 40 9.07 -8.24 2.00
CA ASN A 40 9.95 -7.37 1.23
C ASN A 40 9.25 -6.80 0.00
N TYR A 41 8.44 -7.62 -0.69
CA TYR A 41 7.64 -7.17 -1.82
C TYR A 41 6.68 -6.04 -1.40
N LEU A 42 5.91 -6.23 -0.32
CA LEU A 42 5.00 -5.19 0.18
C LEU A 42 5.74 -3.93 0.64
N ARG A 43 6.87 -4.07 1.34
CA ARG A 43 7.70 -2.92 1.75
C ARG A 43 8.22 -2.14 0.53
N GLN A 44 8.53 -2.83 -0.56
CA GLN A 44 8.98 -2.20 -1.80
C GLN A 44 7.85 -1.44 -2.47
N LEU A 45 6.64 -2.02 -2.57
CA LEU A 45 5.45 -1.33 -3.09
C LEU A 45 5.12 -0.05 -2.30
N ILE A 46 5.24 -0.09 -0.97
CA ILE A 46 5.07 1.10 -0.13
C ILE A 46 6.15 2.15 -0.42
N LYS A 47 7.43 1.73 -0.50
CA LYS A 47 8.56 2.64 -0.79
C LYS A 47 8.44 3.30 -2.16
N ASP A 48 7.95 2.57 -3.15
CA ASP A 48 7.70 3.09 -4.49
C ASP A 48 6.43 3.96 -4.55
N GLY A 49 5.69 4.06 -3.45
CA GLY A 49 4.50 4.90 -3.32
C GLY A 49 3.27 4.37 -4.05
N ILE A 50 3.32 3.11 -4.49
CA ILE A 50 2.26 2.39 -5.20
C ILE A 50 1.12 2.11 -4.22
N LEU A 51 1.44 1.57 -3.04
CA LEU A 51 0.47 1.33 -1.98
C LEU A 51 0.48 2.46 -0.95
N PRO A 52 -0.69 2.95 -0.51
CA PRO A 52 -0.78 3.94 0.54
C PRO A 52 -0.37 3.34 1.89
N GLU A 53 0.55 4.01 2.58
CA GLU A 53 0.94 3.68 3.96
C GLU A 53 0.19 4.51 5.00
N LEU A 54 -0.21 3.87 6.08
CA LEU A 54 -0.65 4.53 7.31
C LEU A 54 0.43 4.40 8.37
N LYS A 55 0.95 5.51 8.88
CA LYS A 55 1.99 5.52 9.92
C LYS A 55 1.37 5.53 11.31
N ALA A 56 1.79 4.59 12.15
CA ALA A 56 1.49 4.54 13.58
C ALA A 56 2.82 4.51 14.36
N GLY A 57 3.37 5.70 14.61
CA GLY A 57 4.73 5.85 15.14
C GLY A 57 5.77 5.27 14.18
N ASN A 58 6.50 4.25 14.64
CA ASN A 58 7.50 3.54 13.83
C ASN A 58 6.92 2.41 12.98
N LYS A 59 5.63 2.07 13.16
CA LYS A 59 4.98 0.98 12.42
C LYS A 59 4.30 1.51 11.17
N VAL A 60 4.41 0.73 10.10
CA VAL A 60 3.69 0.95 8.85
C VAL A 60 2.53 -0.02 8.79
N LEU A 61 1.33 0.54 8.63
CA LEU A 61 0.07 -0.17 8.49
C LEU A 61 -0.42 -0.07 7.04
N ILE A 62 -1.02 -1.14 6.55
CA ILE A 62 -1.60 -1.25 5.22
C ILE A 62 -3.08 -1.59 5.37
N ASN A 63 -3.92 -0.94 4.57
CA ASN A 63 -5.31 -1.35 4.42
C ASN A 63 -5.40 -2.60 3.55
N LEU A 64 -5.94 -3.68 4.11
CA LEU A 64 -6.06 -4.96 3.42
C LEU A 64 -7.01 -4.91 2.23
N ASP A 65 -8.08 -4.10 2.28
CA ASP A 65 -9.01 -3.95 1.16
C ASP A 65 -8.29 -3.34 -0.06
N VAL A 66 -7.44 -2.34 0.17
CA VAL A 66 -6.62 -1.69 -0.89
C VAL A 66 -5.58 -2.67 -1.45
N LEU A 67 -5.00 -3.51 -0.59
CA LEU A 67 -4.05 -4.52 -1.02
C LEU A 67 -4.70 -5.59 -1.91
N ILE A 68 -5.89 -6.07 -1.54
CA ILE A 68 -6.66 -7.00 -2.37
C ILE A 68 -7.01 -6.36 -3.71
N GLU A 69 -7.44 -5.10 -3.68
CA GLU A 69 -7.75 -4.35 -4.88
C GLU A 69 -6.55 -4.23 -5.82
N TYR A 70 -5.36 -3.97 -5.28
CA TYR A 70 -4.10 -3.97 -6.04
C TYR A 70 -3.76 -5.34 -6.63
N LEU A 71 -3.97 -6.42 -5.87
CA LEU A 71 -3.71 -7.78 -6.36
C LEU A 71 -4.71 -8.21 -7.44
N THR A 72 -5.91 -7.64 -7.44
CA THR A 72 -6.95 -7.91 -8.43
C THR A 72 -6.71 -7.15 -9.72
N ASP A 73 -6.36 -5.86 -9.61
CA ASP A 73 -6.04 -5.01 -10.75
C ASP A 73 -4.77 -4.17 -10.46
N PRO A 74 -3.58 -4.69 -10.81
CA PRO A 74 -2.33 -3.97 -10.60
C PRO A 74 -2.11 -2.82 -11.59
N THR A 75 -2.91 -2.72 -12.66
CA THR A 75 -2.73 -1.71 -13.73
C THR A 75 -3.59 -0.46 -13.49
N ALA A 76 -4.43 -0.46 -12.46
CA ALA A 76 -5.26 0.69 -12.14
C ALA A 76 -4.42 1.96 -11.90
N GLU A 77 -4.86 3.09 -12.47
CA GLU A 77 -4.12 4.36 -12.46
C GLU A 77 -3.78 4.88 -11.05
N LYS A 78 -4.57 4.49 -10.04
CA LYS A 78 -4.35 4.85 -8.64
C LYS A 78 -3.08 4.27 -8.02
N PHE A 79 -2.52 3.22 -8.63
CA PHE A 79 -1.33 2.52 -8.15
C PHE A 79 -0.08 2.93 -8.91
N GLN A 80 -0.09 4.09 -9.57
CA GLN A 80 1.10 4.59 -10.24
C GLN A 80 2.21 4.89 -9.23
N PRO A 81 3.45 4.45 -9.51
CA PRO A 81 4.57 4.75 -8.65
C PRO A 81 4.78 6.26 -8.59
N LYS A 82 4.99 6.81 -7.38
CA LYS A 82 5.36 8.21 -7.26
C LYS A 82 6.74 8.39 -7.87
N ALA A 83 6.86 9.29 -8.84
CA ALA A 83 8.14 9.61 -9.48
C ALA A 83 9.16 9.93 -8.39
N LYS A 84 10.23 9.14 -8.31
CA LYS A 84 11.35 9.42 -7.40
C LYS A 84 11.97 10.74 -7.85
N VAL A 85 11.76 11.79 -7.07
CA VAL A 85 12.47 13.06 -7.25
C VAL A 85 13.90 12.83 -6.77
N TYR A 86 14.75 12.36 -7.68
CA TYR A 86 16.18 12.38 -7.46
C TYR A 86 16.63 13.84 -7.53
N SER A 87 16.63 14.54 -6.41
CA SER A 87 17.48 15.72 -6.29
C SER A 87 18.92 15.19 -6.34
N PHE A 88 19.51 15.16 -7.54
CA PHE A 88 20.95 15.07 -7.67
C PHE A 88 21.51 16.31 -6.98
N GLY A 89 21.77 16.18 -5.68
CA GLY A 89 22.66 17.08 -4.97
C GLY A 89 23.99 16.90 -5.64
N GLY A 90 24.28 17.75 -6.62
CA GLY A 90 25.60 17.84 -7.21
C GLY A 90 26.63 17.90 -6.08
N ILE A 91 27.77 17.25 -6.31
CA ILE A 91 28.92 17.33 -5.40
C ILE A 91 29.07 18.78 -4.97
N ARG A 92 28.96 19.06 -3.67
CA ARG A 92 29.19 20.40 -3.16
C ARG A 92 30.67 20.71 -3.37
N PRO A 93 31.05 21.73 -4.16
CA PRO A 93 32.45 22.07 -4.31
C PRO A 93 32.99 22.47 -2.94
N VAL A 94 34.04 21.76 -2.48
CA VAL A 94 34.82 22.19 -1.33
C VAL A 94 35.67 23.36 -1.82
N ALA A 95 35.57 24.53 -1.19
CA ALA A 95 36.45 25.64 -1.49
C ALA A 95 37.89 25.17 -1.24
N ALA A 96 38.70 25.13 -2.31
CA ALA A 96 40.13 24.87 -2.19
C ALA A 96 40.71 25.96 -1.29
N GLY A 97 41.06 25.58 -0.05
CA GLY A 97 41.72 26.46 0.90
C GLY A 97 43.09 26.89 0.38
N ARG A 98 43.49 28.11 0.73
CA ARG A 98 44.82 28.68 0.42
C ARG A 98 45.94 27.97 1.16
#